data_AF-A0A1R3GZY6-F1
#
_entry.id   AF-A0A1R3GZY6-F1
#
_cell.length_a   1.000
_cell.length_b   1.000
_cell.length_c   1.000
_cell.angle_alpha   90.00
_cell.angle_beta   90.00
_cell.angle_gamma   90.00
#
_symmetry.space_group_name_H-M   'P 1'
#
loop_
_entity.id
_entity.type
_entity.pdbx_description
1 polymer ?
#
loop_
_entity_poly.entity_id
_entity_poly.type
_entity_poly.pdbx_seq_one_letter_code
_entity_poly.pdbx_strand_id
1 'polypeptide(L)' 'MELQPQITRSNMMWALKMKESKFLITFVKCHPEDVVTELLEFYKNAKCVKQLAEASKNKGNPF' A
#
# COMPACT_ATOMS: atom_id res chain seq x y z
N MET A 1 3.30 -22.10 -15.12
CA MET A 1 2.94 -22.09 -13.68
C MET A 1 2.22 -20.79 -13.42
N GLU A 2 0.93 -20.85 -13.10
CA GLU A 2 0.19 -19.65 -12.72
C GLU A 2 0.52 -19.34 -11.25
N LEU A 3 1.10 -18.16 -11.01
CA LEU A 3 1.36 -17.69 -9.65
C LEU A 3 0.02 -17.34 -9.01
N GLN A 4 -0.51 -18.25 -8.20
CA GLN A 4 -1.72 -17.97 -7.44
C GLN A 4 -1.38 -17.04 -6.26
N PRO A 5 -2.12 -15.94 -6.07
CA PRO A 5 -1.92 -15.07 -4.92
C PRO A 5 -2.19 -15.86 -3.63
N GLN A 6 -1.16 -16.04 -2.79
CA GLN A 6 -1.33 -16.68 -1.47
C GLN A 6 -2.01 -15.77 -0.44
N ILE A 7 -2.28 -14.52 -0.82
CA ILE A 7 -2.92 -13.54 0.05
C ILE A 7 -4.44 -13.78 -0.01
N THR A 8 -4.98 -14.40 1.03
CA THR A 8 -6.42 -14.56 1.19
C THR A 8 -7.11 -13.20 1.37
N ARG A 9 -8.41 -13.12 1.05
CA ARG A 9 -9.23 -11.92 1.30
C ARG A 9 -9.13 -11.46 2.76
N SER A 10 -9.11 -12.41 3.70
CA SER A 10 -8.94 -12.14 5.13
C SER A 10 -7.60 -11.47 5.43
N ASN A 11 -6.51 -11.94 4.80
CA ASN A 11 -5.19 -11.33 4.94
C ASN A 11 -5.16 -9.90 4.39
N MET A 12 -5.84 -9.63 3.28
CA MET A 12 -5.97 -8.27 2.74
C MET A 12 -6.72 -7.35 3.71
N MET A 13 -7.85 -7.81 4.24
CA MET A 13 -8.66 -7.01 5.15
C MET A 13 -7.92 -6.71 6.46
N TRP A 14 -7.10 -7.65 6.91
CA TRP A 14 -6.23 -7.48 8.06
C TRP A 14 -5.12 -6.46 7.78
N ALA A 15 -4.44 -6.57 6.63
CA ALA A 15 -3.40 -5.63 6.21
C ALA A 15 -3.92 -4.19 6.11
N LEU A 16 -5.15 -3.99 5.60
CA LEU A 16 -5.77 -2.66 5.49
C LEU A 16 -6.08 -2.00 6.84
N LYS A 17 -6.34 -2.79 7.89
CA LYS A 17 -6.65 -2.32 9.24
C LYS A 17 -5.42 -2.13 10.11
N MET A 18 -4.25 -2.61 9.66
CA MET A 18 -3.03 -2.49 10.42
C MET A 18 -2.50 -1.07 10.48
N LYS A 19 -1.80 -0.77 11.57
CA LYS A 19 -0.91 0.39 11.62
C LYS A 19 0.16 0.22 10.53
N GLU A 20 0.45 1.31 9.83
CA GLU A 20 1.43 1.36 8.73
C GLU A 20 2.78 0.76 9.13
N SER A 21 3.27 1.03 10.34
CA SER A 21 4.52 0.44 10.84
C SER A 21 4.51 -1.09 10.87
N LYS A 22 3.39 -1.71 11.26
CA LYS A 22 3.24 -3.17 11.22
C LYS A 22 3.14 -3.68 9.79
N PHE A 23 2.41 -2.98 8.93
CA PHE A 23 2.31 -3.34 7.52
C PHE A 23 3.69 -3.39 6.85
N LEU A 24 4.50 -2.35 7.02
CA LEU A 24 5.84 -2.29 6.43
C LEU A 24 6.76 -3.40 6.96
N ILE A 25 6.67 -3.74 8.25
CA ILE A 25 7.48 -4.83 8.81
C ILE A 25 7.04 -6.19 8.25
N THR A 26 5.73 -6.46 8.20
CA THR A 26 5.20 -7.78 7.83
C THR A 26 5.24 -8.04 6.33
N PHE A 27 4.99 -7.02 5.50
CA PHE A 27 4.79 -7.19 4.06
C PHE A 27 5.88 -6.55 3.18
N VAL A 28 6.74 -5.69 3.75
CA VAL A 28 7.82 -5.06 2.98
C VAL A 28 9.18 -5.58 3.42
N LYS A 29 9.50 -5.50 4.71
CA LYS A 29 10.81 -5.92 5.26
C LYS A 29 11.09 -7.43 5.24
N CYS A 30 10.10 -8.25 4.89
CA CYS A 30 10.31 -9.69 4.71
C CYS A 30 11.04 -10.04 3.40
N HIS A 31 11.26 -9.05 2.53
CA HIS A 31 11.92 -9.22 1.25
C HIS A 31 13.40 -8.78 1.28
N PRO A 32 14.21 -9.20 0.27
CA PRO A 32 15.54 -8.67 0.03
C PRO A 32 15.56 -7.15 -0.17
N GLU A 33 16.69 -6.50 0.09
CA GLU A 33 16.82 -5.04 0.19
C GLU A 33 16.46 -4.28 -1.10
N ASP A 34 16.75 -4.87 -2.26
CA ASP A 34 16.37 -4.37 -3.58
C ASP A 34 14.83 -4.32 -3.73
N VAL A 35 14.16 -5.41 -3.39
CA VAL A 35 12.70 -5.51 -3.44
C VAL A 35 12.04 -4.62 -2.39
N VAL A 36 12.61 -4.51 -1.19
CA VAL A 36 12.15 -3.60 -0.14
C VAL A 36 12.13 -2.16 -0.65
N THR A 37 13.20 -1.74 -1.32
CA THR A 37 13.36 -0.36 -1.80
C THR A 37 12.29 0.00 -2.83
N GLU A 38 12.08 -0.87 -3.82
CA GLU A 38 11.04 -0.70 -4.83
C GLU A 38 9.63 -0.68 -4.21
N LEU A 39 9.34 -1.63 -3.30
CA LEU A 39 8.05 -1.69 -2.60
C LEU A 39 7.78 -0.43 -1.77
N LEU A 40 8.80 0.12 -1.11
CA LEU A 40 8.67 1.33 -0.30
C LEU A 40 8.42 2.56 -1.17
N GLU A 41 9.09 2.66 -2.32
CA GLU A 41 8.90 3.74 -3.28
C GLU A 41 7.49 3.71 -3.89
N PHE A 42 7.06 2.52 -4.35
CA PHE A 42 5.70 2.32 -4.85
C PHE A 42 4.65 2.69 -3.79
N TYR A 43 4.84 2.24 -2.55
CA TYR A 43 3.94 2.55 -1.44
C TYR A 43 3.84 4.06 -1.18
N LYS A 44 4.97 4.79 -1.18
CA LYS A 44 5.00 6.26 -1.03
C LYS A 44 4.21 6.94 -2.14
N ASN A 45 4.42 6.52 -3.39
CA ASN A 45 3.72 7.07 -4.55
C ASN A 45 2.21 6.83 -4.45
N ALA A 46 1.78 5.61 -4.12
CA ALA A 46 0.36 5.29 -3.92
C ALA A 46 -0.28 6.07 -2.76
N LYS A 47 0.47 6.30 -1.67
CA LYS A 47 0.00 7.11 -0.54
C LYS A 47 -0.18 8.58 -0.92
N CYS A 48 0.72 9.12 -1.73
CA CYS A 48 0.61 10.46 -2.28
C CYS A 48 -0.67 10.59 -3.13
N VAL A 49 -0.95 9.61 -4.00
CA VAL A 49 -2.19 9.56 -4.79
C VAL A 49 -3.44 9.54 -3.90
N LYS A 50 -3.44 8.78 -2.80
CA LYS A 50 -4.57 8.77 -1.85
C LYS A 50 -4.77 10.13 -1.19
N GLN A 51 -3.69 10.80 -0.77
CA GLN A 51 -3.77 12.15 -0.19
C GLN A 51 -4.24 13.19 -1.20
N LEU A 52 -3.77 13.10 -2.44
CA LEU A 52 -4.21 13.96 -3.54
C LEU A 52 -5.70 13.76 -3.84
N ALA A 53 -6.20 12.53 -3.85
CA ALA A 53 -7.62 12.24 -4.03
C ALA A 53 -8.49 12.78 -2.88
N GLU A 54 -8.05 12.65 -1.63
CA GLU A 54 -8.74 13.22 -0.47
C GLU A 54 -8.72 14.76 -0.50
N ALA A 55 -7.60 15.37 -0.88
CA ALA A 55 -7.49 16.82 -1.08
C ALA A 55 -8.37 17.32 -2.23
N SER A 56 -8.53 16.52 -3.30
CA SER A 56 -9.44 16.80 -4.41
C SER A 56 -10.91 16.72 -4.02
N LYS A 57 -11.30 15.86 -3.06
CA LYS A 57 -12.68 15.83 -2.54
C LYS A 57 -13.02 17.05 -1.69
N ASN A 58 -12.04 17.56 -0.94
CA ASN A 58 -12.20 18.77 -0.11
C ASN A 58 -12.15 20.07 -0.91
N LYS A 59 -11.71 20.04 -2.18
CA LYS A 59 -11.86 21.14 -3.12
C LYS A 59 -13.03 20.80 -4.03
N GLY A 60 -14.22 21.26 -3.63
CA GLY A 60 -15.37 21.33 -4.53
C GLY A 60 -14.92 21.79 -5.91
N ASN A 61 -15.24 20.96 -6.88
CA ASN A 61 -15.10 21.17 -8.31
C ASN A 61 -15.20 22.66 -8.73
N PRO A 62 -14.25 23.20 -9.52
CA PRO A 62 -14.50 24.37 -10.34
C PRO A 62 -14.52 24.05 -11.85
N PHE A 63 -14.71 22.79 -12.27
CA PHE A 63 -15.06 22.45 -13.65
C PHE A 63 -16.55 22.21 -13.81
#